data_AF-A0A258JXE6-F1
#
_entry.id   AF-A0A258JXE6-F1
#
_cell.length_a   1.000
_cell.length_b   1.000
_cell.length_c   1.000
_cell.angle_alpha   90.00
_cell.angle_beta   90.00
_cell.angle_gamma   90.00
#
_symmetry.space_group_name_H-M   'P 1'
#
loop_
_entity.id
_entity.type
_entity.pdbx_description
1 polymer ?
#
loop_
_entity_poly.entity_id
_entity_poly.type
_entity_poly.pdbx_seq_one_letter_code
_entity_poly.pdbx_strand_id
1 'polypeptide(L)' 'MAQMILKGKEIIRINPTTKTKIEYSTNDGRSWMSRYNSSNCGNFNDLTDNGKEILGMTSKGLYYSTNEGRSWMKRS' A
#
# COMPACT_ATOMS: atom_id res chain seq x y z
N MET A 1 0.00 -14.15 2.45
CA MET A 1 1.39 -13.63 2.35
C MET A 1 1.30 -12.12 2.36
N ALA A 2 2.03 -11.44 3.23
CA ALA A 2 2.04 -9.98 3.25
C ALA A 2 2.74 -9.50 1.98
N GLN A 3 2.01 -8.78 1.13
CA GLN A 3 2.58 -8.26 -0.09
C GLN A 3 3.28 -6.94 0.15
N MET A 4 4.52 -6.90 -0.32
CA MET A 4 5.46 -5.81 -0.16
C MET A 4 6.05 -5.49 -1.51
N ILE A 5 6.14 -4.20 -1.82
CA ILE A 5 6.67 -3.66 -3.05
C ILE A 5 7.83 -2.71 -2.74
N LEU A 6 8.77 -2.60 -3.67
CA LEU A 6 9.87 -1.63 -3.60
C LEU A 6 9.49 -0.39 -4.40
N LYS A 7 9.56 0.78 -3.77
CA LYS A 7 9.38 2.08 -4.42
C LYS A 7 10.61 2.95 -4.17
N GLY A 8 11.49 3.00 -5.16
CA GLY A 8 12.78 3.68 -5.01
C GLY A 8 13.63 2.99 -3.94
N LYS A 9 13.91 3.71 -2.84
CA LYS A 9 14.67 3.19 -1.68
C LYS A 9 13.77 2.76 -0.51
N GLU A 10 12.45 2.83 -0.69
CA GLU A 10 11.49 2.52 0.35
C GLU A 10 10.80 1.19 0.06
N ILE A 11 10.53 0.41 1.10
CA ILE A 11 9.69 -0.78 1.01
C ILE A 11 8.30 -0.39 1.48
N ILE A 12 7.28 -0.62 0.67
CA ILE A 12 5.89 -0.38 1.02
C ILE A 12 5.20 -1.73 1.21
N ARG A 13 4.44 -1.90 2.28
CA ARG A 13 3.72 -3.14 2.58
C ARG A 13 2.32 -2.89 3.09
N ILE A 14 1.48 -3.91 2.98
CA ILE A 14 0.21 -3.99 3.72
C ILE A 14 0.53 -4.38 5.18
N ASN A 15 -0.08 -3.70 6.16
CA ASN A 15 0.08 -4.08 7.55
C ASN A 15 -0.50 -5.49 7.79
N PRO A 16 0.26 -6.41 8.43
CA PRO A 16 -0.16 -7.81 8.59
C PRO A 16 -1.35 -7.99 9.54
N THR A 17 -1.54 -7.07 10.49
CA THR A 17 -2.62 -7.09 11.48
C THR A 17 -3.85 -6.35 10.98
N THR A 18 -3.65 -5.14 10.44
CA THR A 18 -4.71 -4.25 9.94
C THR A 18 -4.56 -4.03 8.45
N LYS A 19 -5.20 -4.89 7.65
CA LYS A 19 -5.15 -4.82 6.18
C LYS A 19 -5.69 -3.51 5.58
N THR A 20 -6.29 -2.62 6.35
CA THR A 20 -6.70 -1.27 5.93
C THR A 20 -5.55 -0.25 5.96
N LYS A 21 -4.40 -0.63 6.54
CA LYS A 21 -3.25 0.23 6.75
C LYS A 21 -2.10 -0.17 5.83
N ILE A 22 -1.50 0.83 5.19
CA ILE A 22 -0.27 0.67 4.42
C ILE A 22 0.88 1.28 5.23
N GLU A 23 1.98 0.56 5.26
CA GLU A 23 3.20 0.96 5.94
C GLU A 23 4.36 1.04 4.97
N TYR A 24 5.35 1.85 5.31
CA TYR A 24 6.58 1.94 4.56
C TYR A 24 7.79 1.84 5.48
N SER A 25 8.92 1.43 4.91
CA SER A 25 10.21 1.34 5.58
C SER A 25 11.28 1.98 4.71
N THR A 26 12.14 2.79 5.33
CA THR A 26 13.31 3.43 4.71
C THR A 26 14.62 2.77 5.13
N ASN A 27 14.55 1.69 5.93
CA ASN A 27 15.70 1.04 6.55
C ASN A 27 15.64 -0.49 6.38
N ASP A 28 15.37 -0.92 5.16
CA ASP A 28 15.37 -2.34 4.76
C ASP A 28 14.42 -3.21 5.61
N GLY A 29 13.28 -2.66 6.02
CA GLY A 29 12.26 -3.39 6.78
C GLY A 29 12.53 -3.49 8.27
N ARG A 30 13.55 -2.80 8.80
CA ARG A 30 13.87 -2.80 10.25
C ARG A 30 12.82 -2.05 11.07
N SER A 31 12.29 -0.94 10.57
CA SER A 31 11.15 -0.23 11.16
C SER A 31 10.15 0.17 10.08
N TRP A 32 8.90 0.33 10.52
CA TRP A 32 7.77 0.57 9.64
C TRP A 32 6.99 1.78 10.13
N MET A 33 6.74 2.71 9.22
CA MET A 33 5.99 3.93 9.46
C MET A 33 4.65 3.84 8.74
N SER A 34 3.59 4.35 9.36
CA SER A 34 2.28 4.39 8.72
C SER A 34 2.29 5.37 7.56
N ARG A 35 1.94 4.91 6.35
CA ARG A 35 1.77 5.79 5.18
C ARG A 35 0.31 6.12 4.92
N TYR A 36 -0.56 5.14 5.10
CA TYR A 36 -2.00 5.28 4.91
C TYR A 36 -2.74 4.50 6.00
N ASN A 37 -3.75 5.13 6.59
CA ASN A 37 -4.55 4.55 7.67
C ASN A 37 -6.01 5.02 7.53
N SER A 38 -6.71 4.51 6.53
CA SER A 38 -8.14 4.79 6.36
C SER A 38 -8.91 3.59 5.82
N SER A 39 -10.13 3.41 6.30
CA SER A 39 -11.04 2.33 5.92
C SER A 39 -11.79 2.57 4.61
N ASN A 40 -11.58 3.73 3.96
CA ASN A 40 -12.27 4.10 2.72
C ASN A 40 -12.06 3.06 1.62
N CYS A 41 -10.82 2.63 1.42
CA CYS A 41 -10.46 1.63 0.41
C CYS A 41 -10.84 0.20 0.80
N GLY A 42 -11.15 -0.08 2.06
CA GLY A 42 -11.37 -1.44 2.56
C GLY A 42 -10.05 -2.16 2.88
N ASN A 43 -10.10 -3.49 2.92
CA ASN A 43 -8.93 -4.31 3.23
C ASN A 43 -8.09 -4.48 1.97
N PHE A 44 -6.81 -4.07 2.02
CA PHE A 44 -5.84 -4.38 0.99
C PHE A 44 -5.50 -5.88 1.05
N ASN A 45 -5.69 -6.54 -0.07
CA ASN A 45 -5.32 -7.94 -0.29
C ASN A 45 -4.00 -8.03 -1.05
N ASP A 46 -3.79 -7.11 -2.00
CA ASP A 46 -2.63 -7.11 -2.89
C ASP A 46 -2.11 -5.67 -3.13
N LEU A 47 -0.79 -5.54 -3.33
CA LEU A 47 -0.10 -4.34 -3.79
C LEU A 47 0.80 -4.68 -4.98
N THR A 48 0.65 -3.94 -6.08
CA THR A 48 1.47 -4.06 -7.28
C THR A 48 2.05 -2.71 -7.65
N ASP A 49 3.36 -2.64 -7.90
CA ASP A 49 3.98 -1.44 -8.46
C ASP A 49 3.83 -1.40 -9.99
N ASN A 50 3.21 -0.35 -10.51
CA ASN A 50 3.03 -0.11 -11.95
C ASN A 50 3.96 1.01 -12.46
N GLY A 51 5.09 1.27 -11.78
CA GLY A 51 6.04 2.33 -12.11
C GLY A 51 5.52 3.75 -11.82
N LYS A 52 4.49 4.21 -12.52
CA LYS A 52 3.89 5.55 -12.32
C LYS A 52 2.93 5.61 -11.13
N GLU A 53 2.31 4.49 -10.81
CA GLU A 53 1.30 4.37 -9.77
C GLU A 53 1.47 3.04 -9.04
N ILE A 54 0.91 2.96 -7.84
CA ILE A 54 0.79 1.72 -7.09
C ILE A 54 -0.65 1.26 -7.22
N LEU A 55 -0.86 0.01 -7.61
CA LEU A 55 -2.16 -0.63 -7.64
C LEU A 55 -2.37 -1.40 -6.34
N GLY A 56 -3.56 -1.29 -5.78
CA GLY A 56 -3.96 -1.93 -4.54
C GLY A 56 -5.26 -2.68 -4.77
N MET A 57 -5.20 -4.01 -4.77
CA MET A 57 -6.42 -4.82 -4.83
C MET A 57 -7.03 -4.84 -3.44
N THR A 58 -8.22 -4.29 -3.29
CA THR A 58 -8.91 -4.26 -2.01
C THR A 58 -10.23 -5.03 -2.04
N SER A 59 -10.80 -5.26 -0.87
CA SER A 59 -12.13 -5.86 -0.73
C SER A 59 -13.26 -5.00 -1.33
N LYS A 60 -13.03 -3.72 -1.62
CA LYS A 60 -14.00 -2.80 -2.24
C LYS A 60 -13.76 -2.57 -3.74
N GLY A 61 -12.78 -3.27 -4.31
CA GLY A 61 -12.40 -3.17 -5.72
C GLY A 61 -10.94 -2.78 -5.90
N LEU A 62 -10.58 -2.41 -7.13
CA LEU A 62 -9.22 -1.97 -7.44
C LEU A 62 -9.05 -0.50 -7.08
N TYR A 63 -7.99 -0.19 -6.35
CA TYR A 63 -7.57 1.18 -6.04
C TYR A 63 -6.18 1.44 -6.64
N TYR A 64 -5.86 2.70 -6.89
CA TYR A 64 -4.55 3.12 -7.35
C TYR A 64 -4.06 4.36 -6.59
N SER A 65 -2.75 4.52 -6.50
CA SER A 65 -2.08 5.63 -5.84
C SER A 65 -0.98 6.20 -6.73
N THR A 66 -1.05 7.48 -7.05
CA THR A 66 -0.02 8.20 -7.82
C THR A 66 0.96 8.97 -6.94
N ASN A 67 0.81 8.87 -5.62
CA ASN A 67 1.59 9.58 -4.61
C ASN A 67 2.17 8.61 -3.57
N GLU A 68 2.76 7.52 -4.09
CA GLU A 68 3.56 6.57 -3.31
C GLU A 68 2.80 5.87 -2.17
N GLY A 69 1.49 5.72 -2.30
CA GLY A 69 0.63 5.04 -1.32
C GLY A 69 0.10 5.94 -0.21
N ARG A 70 0.27 7.26 -0.32
CA ARG A 70 -0.25 8.24 0.65
C ARG A 70 -1.75 8.46 0.52
N SER A 71 -2.28 8.45 -0.70
CA SER A 71 -3.72 8.42 -0.95
C SER A 71 -4.06 7.43 -2.06
N TRP A 72 -5.30 6.95 -2.03
CA TRP A 72 -5.78 5.90 -2.90
C TRP A 72 -7.10 6.33 -3.54
N MET A 73 -7.18 6.19 -4.85
CA MET A 73 -8.38 6.48 -5.63
C MET A 73 -8.92 5.18 -6.20
N LYS A 74 -10.24 5.01 -6.19
CA LYS A 74 -10.86 3.84 -6.78
C LYS A 74 -10.64 3.88 -8.30
N ARG A 75 -10.17 2.79 -8.88
CA ARG A 75 -10.11 2.59 -10.33
C ARG A 75 -11.49 2.07 -10.75
N SER A 76 -12.31 2.96 -11.30
CA SER A 76 -13.65 2.67 -11.84
C SER A 76 -13.57 1.92 -13.15
#